data_AF-A0A183A9P0-F1
#
_entry.id   AF-A0A183A9P0-F1
#
_cell.length_a   1.000
_cell.length_b   1.000
_cell.length_c   1.000
_cell.angle_alpha   90.00
_cell.angle_beta   90.00
_cell.angle_gamma   90.00
#
_symmetry.space_group_name_H-M   'P 1'
#
loop_
_entity.id
_entity.type
_entity.pdbx_description
1 polymer ?
#
loop_
_entity_poly.entity_id
_entity_poly.type
_entity_poly.pdbx_seq_one_letter_code
_entity_poly.pdbx_strand_id
1 'polypeptide(L)'
;MAYKRGLVKALFHRARSICSPDTLRDEEEFLKQTLLRNGYPERSIHFHGRQSQKGNASPTVPQKAVYIKPSFKSDQLLNDVRQI
;
A
#
# COMPACT_ATOMS: atom_id res chain seq x y z
N MET A 1 20.70 13.88 -3.56
CA MET A 1 20.59 13.27 -2.21
C MET A 1 19.22 12.64 -1.88
N ALA A 2 18.17 12.82 -2.69
CA ALA A 2 16.85 12.20 -2.45
C ALA A 2 16.77 10.72 -2.89
N TYR A 3 17.40 10.36 -4.02
CA TYR A 3 17.36 9.00 -4.57
C TYR A 3 17.91 7.94 -3.62
N LYS A 4 19.02 8.24 -2.92
CA LYS A 4 19.64 7.32 -1.94
C LYS A 4 18.70 6.98 -0.80
N ARG A 5 17.89 7.95 -0.34
CA ARG A 5 16.90 7.75 0.73
C ARG A 5 15.72 6.91 0.28
N GLY A 6 15.27 7.12 -0.96
CA GLY A 6 14.20 6.33 -1.58
C GLY A 6 14.56 4.85 -1.68
N LEU A 7 15.81 4.54 -2.05
CA LEU A 7 16.30 3.17 -2.16
C LEU A 7 16.31 2.45 -0.80
N VAL A 8 16.90 3.05 0.23
CA VAL A 8 16.93 2.48 1.59
C VAL A 8 15.50 2.22 2.07
N LYS A 9 14.60 3.20 1.94
CA LYS A 9 13.19 3.05 2.33
C LYS A 9 12.50 1.91 1.58
N ALA A 10 12.69 1.81 0.27
CA ALA A 10 12.06 0.79 -0.57
C ALA A 10 12.54 -0.62 -0.22
N LEU A 11 13.84 -0.80 0.03
CA LEU A 11 14.42 -2.09 0.40
C LEU A 11 13.87 -2.58 1.75
N PHE A 12 13.93 -1.75 2.80
CA PHE A 12 13.37 -2.13 4.10
C PHE A 12 11.85 -2.36 4.05
N HIS A 13 11.11 -1.60 3.24
CA HIS A 13 9.69 -1.85 3.04
C HIS A 13 9.42 -3.20 2.36
N ARG A 14 10.20 -3.55 1.34
CA ARG A 14 10.05 -4.82 0.61
C ARG A 14 10.42 -6.02 1.47
N ALA A 15 11.52 -5.94 2.22
CA ALA A 15 11.91 -7.00 3.16
C ALA A 15 10.76 -7.33 4.12
N ARG A 16 10.12 -6.30 4.69
CA ARG A 16 8.97 -6.48 5.60
C ARG A 16 7.70 -7.00 4.94
N SER A 17 7.54 -6.76 3.64
CA SER A 17 6.35 -7.19 2.89
C SER A 17 6.46 -8.60 2.33
N ILE A 18 7.69 -9.11 2.13
CA ILE A 18 7.96 -10.36 1.43
C ILE A 18 8.46 -11.43 2.41
N CYS A 19 9.33 -11.07 3.36
CA CYS A 19 9.93 -12.03 4.27
C CYS A 19 8.96 -12.48 5.35
N SER A 20 9.04 -13.77 5.70
CA SER A 20 8.40 -14.32 6.89
C SER A 20 9.03 -13.73 8.16
N PRO A 21 8.29 -13.62 9.27
CA PRO A 21 8.80 -13.01 10.51
C PRO A 21 10.08 -13.67 11.03
N ASP A 22 10.25 -14.97 10.81
CA ASP A 22 11.44 -15.72 11.23
C ASP A 22 12.70 -15.34 10.45
N THR A 23 12.58 -14.98 9.16
CA THR A 23 13.72 -14.63 8.30
C THR A 23 13.93 -13.12 8.17
N LEU A 24 12.98 -12.33 8.67
CA LEU A 24 12.98 -10.87 8.52
C LEU A 24 14.15 -10.21 9.24
N ARG A 25 14.54 -10.74 10.41
CA ARG A 25 15.66 -10.18 11.18
C ARG A 25 16.99 -10.32 10.44
N ASP A 26 17.23 -11.51 9.88
CA ASP A 26 18.47 -11.82 9.16
C ASP A 26 18.55 -11.01 7.86
N GLU A 27 17.42 -10.85 7.16
CA GLU A 27 17.33 -10.01 5.96
C GLU A 27 17.57 -8.53 6.28
N GLU A 28 16.98 -8.00 7.37
CA GLU A 28 17.22 -6.61 7.79
C GLU A 28 18.70 -6.38 8.16
N GLU A 29 19.37 -7.36 8.76
CA GLU A 29 20.80 -7.28 9.06
C GLU A 29 21.66 -7.32 7.79
N PHE A 30 21.35 -8.22 6.86
CA PHE A 30 22.01 -8.29 5.55
C PHE A 30 21.90 -6.97 4.78
N LEU A 31 20.70 -6.37 4.76
CA LEU A 31 20.47 -5.06 4.13
C LEU A 31 21.27 -3.95 4.80
N LYS A 32 21.36 -3.94 6.14
CA LYS A 32 22.18 -2.95 6.87
C LYS A 32 23.64 -3.03 6.47
N GLN A 33 24.22 -4.23 6.52
CA GLN A 33 25.63 -4.43 6.18
C GLN A 33 25.92 -4.06 4.72
N THR A 34 25.06 -4.47 3.80
CA THR A 34 25.19 -4.15 2.38
C THR A 34 25.12 -2.65 2.13
N LEU A 35 24.20 -1.94 2.76
CA LEU A 35 24.06 -0.48 2.61
C LEU A 35 25.25 0.27 3.22
N LEU A 36 25.74 -0.15 4.39
CA LEU A 36 26.93 0.43 5.01
C LEU A 36 28.18 0.27 4.12
N ARG A 37 28.39 -0.93 3.57
CA ARG A 37 29.51 -1.21 2.66
C ARG A 37 29.45 -0.37 1.38
N ASN A 38 28.25 -0.02 0.92
CA ASN A 38 28.03 0.86 -0.22
C ASN A 38 28.09 2.36 0.13
N GLY A 39 28.53 2.72 1.34
CA GLY A 39 28.73 4.11 1.76
C GLY A 39 27.43 4.87 2.04
N TYR A 40 26.33 4.17 2.33
CA TYR A 40 25.11 4.83 2.78
C TYR A 40 25.26 5.28 4.24
N PRO A 41 24.71 6.47 4.59
CA PRO A 41 24.84 7.00 5.94
C PRO A 41 24.06 6.13 6.94
N GLU A 42 24.74 5.69 7.99
CA GLU A 42 24.21 4.84 9.05
C GLU A 42 22.93 5.42 9.68
N ARG A 43 22.89 6.74 9.88
CA ARG A 43 21.69 7.43 10.40
C ARG A 43 20.44 7.17 9.54
N SER A 44 20.59 7.12 8.22
CA SER A 44 19.47 6.87 7.31
C SER A 44 19.05 5.40 7.34
N ILE A 45 20.02 4.49 7.48
CA ILE A 45 19.77 3.05 7.59
C ILE A 45 19.02 2.77 8.90
N HIS A 46 19.49 3.31 10.01
CA HIS A 46 18.87 3.14 11.32
C HIS A 46 17.47 3.77 11.37
N PHE A 47 17.29 4.95 10.76
CA PHE A 47 15.99 5.62 10.69
C PHE A 47 14.95 4.78 9.93
N HIS A 48 15.31 4.21 8.78
CA HIS A 48 14.40 3.38 7.99
C HIS A 48 14.28 1.94 8.49
N GLY A 49 15.30 1.45 9.21
CA GLY A 49 15.33 0.16 9.88
C GLY A 49 14.45 0.11 11.13
N ARG A 50 14.04 1.24 11.71
CA ARG A 50 12.99 1.25 12.74
C ARG A 50 11.66 0.87 12.08
N GLN A 51 11.02 -0.19 12.58
CA GLN A 51 9.62 -0.46 12.25
C GLN A 51 8.80 0.74 12.71
N SER A 52 8.32 1.54 11.77
CA SER A 52 7.18 2.41 12.06
C SER A 52 6.02 1.46 12.27
N GLN A 53 5.60 1.32 13.53
CA GLN A 53 4.31 0.71 13.85
C GLN A 53 3.26 1.59 13.18
N LYS A 54 2.92 1.28 11.93
CA LYS A 54 1.79 1.88 11.26
C LYS A 54 0.60 1.50 12.13
N GLY A 55 0.02 2.51 12.76
CA GLY A 55 -1.18 2.37 13.57
C GLY A 55 -2.20 1.53 12.82
N ASN A 56 -2.84 0.64 13.57
CA ASN A 56 -3.91 -0.27 13.18
C ASN A 56 -4.63 0.18 11.91
N ALA A 57 -4.65 -0.69 10.90
CA ALA A 57 -5.40 -0.48 9.67
C ALA A 57 -6.77 0.14 10.00
N SER A 58 -7.03 1.35 9.50
CA SER A 58 -8.30 2.02 9.73
C SER A 58 -9.43 1.07 9.32
N PRO A 59 -10.49 0.90 10.14
CA PRO A 59 -11.59 0.01 9.80
C PRO A 59 -12.16 0.46 8.46
N THR A 60 -11.91 -0.33 7.42
CA THR A 60 -12.38 -0.05 6.07
C THR A 60 -13.82 -0.53 6.03
N VAL A 61 -14.76 0.40 5.98
CA VAL A 61 -16.19 0.08 5.78
C VAL A 61 -16.34 -0.52 4.38
N PRO A 62 -17.08 -1.63 4.21
CA PRO A 62 -17.32 -2.20 2.89
C PRO A 62 -17.99 -1.17 1.98
N GLN A 63 -17.47 -1.04 0.76
CA GLN A 63 -17.98 -0.09 -0.24
C GLN A 63 -19.43 -0.42 -0.57
N LYS A 64 -20.34 0.53 -0.33
CA LYS A 64 -21.76 0.38 -0.67
C LYS A 64 -21.92 0.51 -2.18
N ALA A 65 -22.45 -0.52 -2.84
CA ALA A 65 -22.76 -0.47 -4.26
C ALA A 65 -23.92 0.53 -4.49
N VAL A 66 -23.61 1.66 -5.13
CA VAL A 66 -24.60 2.66 -5.53
C VAL A 66 -24.97 2.39 -6.97
N TYR A 67 -26.17 1.84 -7.18
CA TYR A 67 -26.74 1.70 -8.52
C TYR A 67 -27.54 2.96 -8.83
N ILE A 68 -26.99 3.81 -9.70
CA ILE A 68 -27.77 4.88 -10.32
C ILE A 68 -28.61 4.21 -11.40
N LYS A 69 -29.95 4.24 -11.25
CA LYS A 69 -30.87 3.90 -12.32
C LYS A 69 -31.16 5.18 -13.12
N PRO A 70 -30.52 5.40 -14.28
CA PRO A 70 -30.94 6.51 -15.14
C PRO A 70 -32.33 6.18 -15.70
N SER A 71 -33.33 7.05 -15.49
CA SER A 71 -34.55 6.94 -16.28
C SER A 71 -34.23 7.44 -17.69
N PHE A 72 -34.24 6.52 -18.65
CA PHE A 72 -34.06 6.88 -20.05
C PHE A 72 -35.42 7.27 -20.62
N LYS A 73 -35.49 8.35 -21.41
CA LYS A 73 -36.75 8.92 -21.91
C LYS A 73 -37.63 7.96 -22.72
N SER A 74 -37.08 6.82 -23.15
CA SER A 74 -37.82 5.75 -23.85
C SER A 74 -38.66 4.85 -22.92
N ASP A 75 -38.38 4.81 -21.61
CA ASP A 75 -39.20 4.03 -20.65
C ASP A 75 -40.60 4.60 -20.47
N GLN A 76 -40.81 5.88 -20.79
CA GLN A 76 -42.12 6.51 -20.78
C GLN A 76 -43.07 5.83 -21.80
N LEU A 77 -42.56 5.49 -22.98
CA LEU A 77 -43.36 4.90 -24.07
C LEU A 77 -43.77 3.44 -23.79
N LEU A 78 -42.99 2.70 -23.00
CA LEU A 78 -43.31 1.30 -22.66
C LEU A 78 -44.36 1.19 -21.54
N ASN A 79 -44.52 2.21 -20.70
CA ASN A 79 -45.55 2.23 -19.66
C ASN A 79 -46.92 2.65 -20.21
N ASP A 80 -46.95 3.52 -21.22
CA ASP A 80 -48.22 3.93 -21.85
C ASP A 80 -48.87 2.80 -22.67
N VAL A 81 -48.06 1.90 -23.25
CA VAL A 81 -48.57 0.73 -24.00
C VAL A 81 -49.15 -0.36 -23.10
N ARG A 82 -48.89 -0.34 -21.79
CA ARG A 82 -49.35 -1.36 -20.83
C ARG A 82 -50.62 -0.99 -20.06
N GLN A 83 -51.25 0.15 -20.38
CA GLN A 83 -52.46 0.67 -19.73
C GLN A 83 -53.69 0.66 -20.66
N ILE A 84 -53.63 -0.02 -21.81
CA ILE A 84 -54.79 -0.28 -22.69
C ILE A 84 -54.97 -1.79 -22.82
#